data_AF-A0A2D9NI78-F1
#
_entry.id   AF-A0A2D9NI78-F1
#
_cell.length_a   1.000
_cell.length_b   1.000
_cell.length_c   1.000
_cell.angle_alpha   90.00
_cell.angle_beta   90.00
_cell.angle_gamma   90.00
#
_symmetry.space_group_name_H-M   'P 1'
#
loop_
_entity.id
_entity.type
_entity.pdbx_description
1 polymer ?
#
loop_
_entity_poly.entity_id
_entity_poly.type
_entity_poly.pdbx_seq_one_letter_code
_entity_poly.pdbx_strand_id
1 'polypeptide(L)'
;MVSFEAAILAWCDETWGQKPVLIEEWVVSDDSAQVFIKLSNSVLIVDFKIERSGDLICQNHLHIPQERWNPGSIQVFRTKEGKVRFRHRNSEIIFAAHFRAPEWGQSLLEEWLMGQRGEVLRPKDKTQRIASIRRNKESIRRNLHSASLDSAKIEMQIVSHRLESAEKGLNPHVLTNDESE
;
A
#
# COMPACT_ATOMS: atom_id res chain seq x y z
N MET A 1 1.34 2.98 -27.98
CA MET A 1 1.26 2.26 -26.69
C MET A 1 0.47 1.00 -26.97
N VAL A 2 1.12 -0.16 -27.04
CA VAL A 2 0.43 -1.42 -27.31
C VAL A 2 -0.34 -1.76 -26.04
N SER A 3 -1.67 -1.79 -26.10
CA SER A 3 -2.48 -2.14 -24.93
C SER A 3 -2.37 -3.64 -24.69
N PHE A 4 -1.56 -4.04 -23.71
CA PHE A 4 -1.43 -5.42 -23.23
C PHE A 4 -2.68 -5.89 -22.47
N GLU A 5 -3.64 -4.99 -22.24
CA GLU A 5 -4.94 -5.29 -21.64
C GLU A 5 -5.67 -6.42 -22.37
N ALA A 6 -5.66 -6.43 -23.72
CA ALA A 6 -6.29 -7.48 -24.51
C ALA A 6 -5.65 -8.86 -24.26
N ALA A 7 -4.35 -8.92 -24.08
CA ALA A 7 -3.63 -10.15 -23.79
C ALA A 7 -3.82 -10.57 -22.31
N ILE A 8 -3.96 -9.63 -21.36
CA ILE A 8 -4.38 -9.95 -19.99
C ILE A 8 -5.79 -10.53 -19.98
N LEU A 9 -6.72 -9.95 -20.76
CA LEU A 9 -8.10 -10.44 -20.89
C LEU A 9 -8.13 -11.88 -21.40
N ALA A 10 -7.38 -12.16 -22.47
CA ALA A 10 -7.26 -13.51 -23.02
C ALA A 10 -6.65 -14.49 -22.00
N TRP A 11 -5.56 -14.09 -21.34
CA TRP A 11 -4.91 -14.92 -20.32
C TRP A 11 -5.84 -15.23 -19.14
N CYS A 12 -6.65 -14.26 -18.69
CA CYS A 12 -7.63 -14.47 -17.63
C CYS A 12 -8.73 -15.44 -18.05
N ASP A 13 -9.26 -15.30 -19.27
CA ASP A 13 -10.30 -16.19 -19.81
C ASP A 13 -9.77 -17.62 -19.96
N GLU A 14 -8.56 -17.79 -20.50
CA GLU A 14 -7.92 -19.09 -20.71
C GLU A 14 -7.51 -19.77 -19.40
N THR A 15 -6.89 -19.03 -18.47
CA THR A 15 -6.32 -19.61 -17.24
C THR A 15 -7.34 -19.77 -16.12
N TRP A 16 -8.29 -18.83 -16.02
CA TRP A 16 -9.23 -18.76 -14.90
C TRP A 16 -10.69 -18.96 -15.31
N GLY A 17 -10.99 -19.04 -16.61
CA GLY A 17 -12.36 -19.15 -17.12
C GLY A 17 -13.22 -17.93 -16.78
N GLN A 18 -12.60 -16.79 -16.52
CA GLN A 18 -13.26 -15.59 -16.03
C GLN A 18 -12.66 -14.35 -16.66
N LYS A 19 -13.53 -13.41 -17.04
CA LYS A 19 -13.09 -12.08 -17.44
C LYS A 19 -12.79 -11.21 -16.21
N PRO A 20 -11.71 -10.42 -16.23
CA PRO A 20 -11.42 -9.49 -15.17
C PRO A 20 -12.47 -8.39 -15.12
N VAL A 21 -12.86 -8.04 -13.89
CA VAL A 21 -13.77 -6.94 -13.58
C VAL A 21 -13.03 -5.61 -13.64
N LEU A 22 -11.78 -5.60 -13.17
CA LEU A 22 -10.92 -4.43 -13.15
C LEU A 22 -9.46 -4.87 -13.22
N ILE A 23 -8.63 -4.09 -13.92
CA ILE A 23 -7.19 -4.27 -13.99
C ILE A 23 -6.55 -2.96 -13.53
N GLU A 24 -5.61 -3.04 -12.61
CA GLU A 24 -4.83 -1.90 -12.14
C GLU A 24 -3.35 -2.16 -12.32
N GLU A 25 -2.67 -1.23 -12.95
CA GLU A 25 -1.24 -1.34 -13.23
C GLU A 25 -0.43 -0.94 -11.99
N TRP A 26 0.55 -1.76 -11.65
CA TRP A 26 1.58 -1.40 -10.67
C TRP A 26 2.80 -0.79 -11.36
N VAL A 27 3.42 -1.55 -12.26
CA VAL A 27 4.57 -1.13 -13.08
C VAL A 27 4.42 -1.77 -14.45
N VAL A 28 4.63 -0.97 -15.48
CA VAL A 28 4.66 -1.45 -16.87
C VAL A 28 5.91 -0.88 -17.53
N SER A 29 6.67 -1.75 -18.17
CA SER A 29 7.83 -1.43 -19.00
C SER A 29 7.68 -2.08 -20.38
N ASP A 30 8.67 -1.91 -21.24
CA ASP A 30 8.66 -2.52 -22.58
C ASP A 30 8.76 -4.06 -22.55
N ASP A 31 9.25 -4.63 -21.43
CA ASP A 31 9.55 -6.05 -21.26
C ASP A 31 8.81 -6.73 -20.10
N SER A 32 8.08 -5.96 -19.27
CA SER A 32 7.36 -6.50 -18.12
C SER A 32 6.08 -5.72 -17.82
N ALA A 33 5.07 -6.44 -17.30
CA ALA A 33 3.84 -5.84 -16.82
C ALA A 33 3.46 -6.48 -15.48
N GLN A 34 3.46 -5.66 -14.43
CA GLN A 34 3.05 -6.02 -13.09
C GLN A 34 1.72 -5.38 -12.79
N VAL A 35 0.71 -6.21 -12.54
CA VAL A 35 -0.68 -5.77 -12.46
C VAL A 35 -1.42 -6.42 -11.31
N PHE A 36 -2.45 -5.74 -10.84
CA PHE A 36 -3.50 -6.28 -10.01
C PHE A 36 -4.74 -6.53 -10.86
N ILE A 37 -5.39 -7.66 -10.66
CA ILE A 37 -6.57 -8.04 -11.42
C ILE A 37 -7.67 -8.41 -10.44
N LYS A 38 -8.82 -7.77 -10.57
CA LYS A 38 -10.04 -8.11 -9.84
C LYS A 38 -10.83 -9.13 -10.67
N LEU A 39 -11.06 -10.31 -10.12
CA LEU A 39 -12.02 -11.27 -10.66
C LEU A 39 -13.37 -11.14 -9.93
N SER A 40 -14.34 -12.01 -10.21
CA SER A 40 -15.66 -11.94 -9.55
C SER A 40 -15.57 -12.18 -8.05
N ASN A 41 -14.88 -13.24 -7.62
CA ASN A 41 -14.78 -13.66 -6.20
C ASN A 41 -13.33 -13.80 -5.70
N SER A 42 -12.40 -13.13 -6.37
CA SER A 42 -10.99 -13.17 -5.98
C SER A 42 -10.22 -12.00 -6.57
N VAL A 43 -8.96 -11.87 -6.16
CA VAL A 43 -8.00 -10.95 -6.77
C VAL A 43 -6.73 -11.70 -7.13
N LEU A 44 -6.05 -11.22 -8.16
CA LEU A 44 -4.74 -11.70 -8.61
C LEU A 44 -3.73 -10.56 -8.56
N ILE A 45 -2.50 -10.92 -8.23
CA ILE A 45 -1.33 -10.06 -8.35
C ILE A 45 -0.41 -10.81 -9.31
N VAL A 46 -0.14 -10.25 -10.48
CA VAL A 46 0.52 -10.98 -11.58
C VAL A 46 1.73 -10.23 -12.08
N ASP A 47 2.82 -10.96 -12.29
CA ASP A 47 4.04 -10.51 -12.92
C ASP A 47 4.15 -11.16 -14.31
N PHE A 48 3.97 -10.36 -15.35
CA PHE A 48 4.10 -10.79 -16.72
C PHE A 48 5.42 -10.33 -17.33
N LYS A 49 5.96 -11.16 -18.21
CA LYS A 49 7.00 -10.79 -19.15
C LYS A 49 6.37 -10.56 -20.52
N ILE A 50 6.73 -9.46 -21.16
CA ILE A 50 6.29 -9.12 -22.52
C ILE A 50 7.36 -9.62 -23.48
N GLU A 51 7.00 -10.52 -24.39
CA GLU A 51 7.90 -10.95 -25.44
C GLU A 51 7.92 -9.98 -26.62
N ARG A 52 8.98 -10.06 -27.44
CA ARG A 52 9.14 -9.22 -28.64
C ARG A 52 8.04 -9.47 -29.68
N SER A 53 7.38 -10.63 -29.65
CA SER A 53 6.20 -10.95 -30.46
C SER A 53 4.95 -10.18 -30.02
N GLY A 54 4.97 -9.59 -28.82
CA GLY A 54 3.80 -8.99 -28.17
C GLY A 54 3.04 -9.94 -27.26
N ASP A 55 3.49 -11.19 -27.12
CA ASP A 55 2.86 -12.18 -26.24
C ASP A 55 3.18 -11.92 -24.77
N LEU A 56 2.20 -12.17 -23.90
CA LEU A 56 2.34 -12.09 -22.44
C LEU A 56 2.60 -13.46 -21.85
N ILE A 57 3.73 -13.60 -21.15
CA ILE A 57 4.06 -14.80 -20.39
C ILE A 57 3.96 -14.50 -18.91
N CYS A 58 3.03 -15.17 -18.21
CA CYS A 58 2.94 -15.12 -16.76
C CYS A 58 4.21 -15.73 -16.14
N GLN A 59 5.05 -14.91 -15.51
CA GLN A 59 6.23 -15.38 -14.78
C GLN A 59 5.84 -15.88 -13.39
N ASN A 60 4.98 -15.13 -12.71
CA ASN A 60 4.50 -15.47 -11.38
C ASN A 60 3.13 -14.83 -11.12
N HIS A 61 2.34 -15.45 -10.26
CA HIS A 61 1.09 -14.86 -9.79
C HIS A 61 0.81 -15.24 -8.33
N LEU A 62 0.12 -14.36 -7.63
CA LEU A 62 -0.45 -14.62 -6.31
C LEU A 62 -1.97 -14.50 -6.40
N HIS A 63 -2.66 -15.62 -6.18
CA HIS A 63 -4.11 -15.68 -6.14
C HIS A 63 -4.64 -15.61 -4.71
N ILE A 64 -5.61 -14.71 -4.49
CA ILE A 64 -6.25 -14.52 -3.20
C ILE A 64 -7.76 -14.67 -3.39
N PRO A 65 -8.32 -15.87 -3.12
CA PRO A 65 -9.76 -16.09 -3.09
C PRO A 65 -10.42 -15.31 -1.96
N GLN A 66 -11.57 -14.70 -2.22
CA GLN A 66 -12.34 -13.95 -1.21
C GLN A 66 -12.71 -14.81 0.00
N GLU A 67 -13.04 -16.10 -0.22
CA GLU A 67 -13.33 -17.06 0.86
C GLU A 67 -12.13 -17.38 1.77
N ARG A 68 -10.91 -17.24 1.24
CA ARG A 68 -9.66 -17.55 1.95
C ARG A 68 -8.97 -16.30 2.50
N TRP A 69 -9.57 -15.13 2.32
CA TRP A 69 -9.04 -13.87 2.79
C TRP A 69 -9.73 -13.43 4.09
N ASN A 70 -8.96 -12.76 4.96
CA ASN A 70 -9.47 -12.09 6.14
C ASN A 70 -8.99 -10.63 6.11
N PRO A 71 -9.77 -9.66 6.60
CA PRO A 71 -9.33 -8.27 6.62
C PRO A 71 -7.97 -8.10 7.31
N GLY A 72 -7.00 -7.50 6.59
CA GLY A 72 -5.63 -7.32 7.04
C GLY A 72 -4.73 -8.56 6.93
N SER A 73 -5.17 -9.64 6.28
CA SER A 73 -4.34 -10.83 6.04
C SER A 73 -3.34 -10.65 4.91
N ILE A 74 -3.52 -9.64 4.06
CA ILE A 74 -2.53 -9.25 3.05
C ILE A 74 -1.48 -8.38 3.72
N GLN A 75 -0.23 -8.81 3.65
CA GLN A 75 0.92 -8.08 4.18
C GLN A 75 1.74 -7.54 3.02
N VAL A 76 2.09 -6.26 3.07
CA VAL A 76 2.90 -5.61 2.04
C VAL A 76 4.01 -4.81 2.69
N PHE A 77 5.23 -4.94 2.18
CA PHE A 77 6.38 -4.18 2.68
C PHE A 77 7.45 -4.01 1.59
N ARG A 78 8.22 -2.92 1.69
CA ARG A 78 9.42 -2.72 0.88
C ARG A 78 10.55 -3.61 1.37
N THR A 79 11.20 -4.31 0.44
CA THR A 79 12.42 -5.06 0.72
C THR A 79 13.60 -4.11 0.84
N LYS A 80 14.74 -4.61 1.36
CA LYS A 80 16.00 -3.85 1.43
C LYS A 80 16.51 -3.39 0.05
N GLU A 81 16.10 -4.07 -1.02
CA GLU A 81 16.45 -3.76 -2.41
C GLU A 81 15.50 -2.73 -3.05
N GLY A 82 14.52 -2.19 -2.30
CA GLY A 82 13.54 -1.22 -2.80
C GLY A 82 12.34 -1.84 -3.55
N LYS A 83 12.35 -3.15 -3.79
CA LYS A 83 11.21 -3.89 -4.36
C LYS A 83 10.06 -3.99 -3.35
N VAL A 84 8.85 -4.27 -3.83
CA VAL A 84 7.67 -4.42 -2.97
C VAL A 84 7.24 -5.87 -2.92
N ARG A 85 7.16 -6.43 -1.71
CA ARG A 85 6.70 -7.80 -1.51
C ARG A 85 5.26 -7.82 -1.04
N PHE A 86 4.42 -8.55 -1.76
CA PHE A 86 3.06 -8.88 -1.36
C PHE A 86 3.04 -10.29 -0.82
N ARG A 87 2.46 -10.49 0.37
CA ARG A 87 2.32 -11.80 1.01
C ARG A 87 0.89 -12.03 1.46
N HIS A 88 0.42 -13.24 1.22
CA HIS A 88 -0.81 -13.75 1.79
C HIS A 88 -0.62 -15.22 2.20
N ARG A 89 -0.77 -15.49 3.50
CA ARG A 89 -0.50 -16.82 4.10
C ARG A 89 0.93 -17.30 3.76
N ASN A 90 1.05 -18.42 3.06
CA ASN A 90 2.33 -19.04 2.69
C ASN A 90 2.81 -18.64 1.29
N SER A 91 2.08 -17.75 0.60
CA SER A 91 2.36 -17.37 -0.78
C SER A 91 2.79 -15.90 -0.84
N GLU A 92 3.77 -15.60 -1.67
CA GLU A 92 4.28 -14.25 -1.86
C GLU A 92 4.69 -13.99 -3.30
N ILE A 93 4.68 -12.72 -3.69
CA ILE A 93 5.15 -12.23 -4.98
C ILE A 93 5.88 -10.90 -4.77
N ILE A 94 6.90 -10.64 -5.60
CA ILE A 94 7.75 -9.46 -5.49
C ILE A 94 7.58 -8.63 -6.75
N PHE A 95 7.18 -7.38 -6.57
CA PHE A 95 7.06 -6.38 -7.62
C PHE A 95 8.25 -5.42 -7.61
N ALA A 96 8.52 -4.83 -8.76
CA ALA A 96 9.50 -3.80 -8.95
C ALA A 96 9.16 -2.56 -8.11
N ALA A 97 10.20 -1.78 -7.82
CA ALA A 97 10.04 -0.49 -7.16
C ALA A 97 9.21 0.45 -8.06
N HIS A 98 8.22 1.11 -7.47
CA HIS A 98 7.40 2.11 -8.15
C HIS A 98 7.22 3.34 -7.26
N PHE A 99 6.81 4.46 -7.85
CA PHE A 99 6.59 5.72 -7.12
C PHE A 99 5.44 5.62 -6.10
N ARG A 100 4.58 4.58 -6.20
CA ARG A 100 3.49 4.34 -5.26
C ARG A 100 3.98 3.74 -3.94
N ALA A 101 3.27 4.09 -2.87
CA ALA A 101 3.49 3.50 -1.55
C ALA A 101 3.02 2.03 -1.55
N PRO A 102 3.74 1.09 -0.92
CA PRO A 102 3.33 -0.32 -0.84
C PRO A 102 1.91 -0.52 -0.30
N GLU A 103 1.53 0.33 0.67
CA GLU A 103 0.24 0.32 1.35
C GLU A 103 -0.91 0.66 0.41
N TRP A 104 -0.63 1.34 -0.72
CA TRP A 104 -1.62 1.57 -1.76
C TRP A 104 -2.07 0.24 -2.39
N GLY A 105 -1.12 -0.61 -2.80
CA GLY A 105 -1.45 -1.92 -3.38
C GLY A 105 -2.17 -2.82 -2.38
N GLN A 106 -1.75 -2.78 -1.11
CA GLN A 106 -2.46 -3.47 -0.04
C GLN A 106 -3.91 -3.00 0.08
N SER A 107 -4.12 -1.68 0.16
CA SER A 107 -5.45 -1.10 0.36
C SER A 107 -6.37 -1.39 -0.81
N LEU A 108 -5.85 -1.32 -2.05
CA LEU A 108 -6.58 -1.65 -3.27
C LEU A 108 -7.11 -3.09 -3.24
N LEU A 109 -6.24 -4.06 -2.93
CA LEU A 109 -6.61 -5.47 -2.89
C LEU A 109 -7.63 -5.76 -1.78
N GLU A 110 -7.42 -5.19 -0.59
CA GLU A 110 -8.32 -5.32 0.54
C GLU A 110 -9.69 -4.68 0.25
N GLU A 111 -9.72 -3.53 -0.44
CA GLU A 111 -10.95 -2.88 -0.88
C GLU A 111 -11.73 -3.76 -1.86
N TRP A 112 -11.05 -4.32 -2.86
CA TRP A 112 -11.69 -5.20 -3.84
C TRP A 112 -12.30 -6.44 -3.19
N LEU A 113 -11.56 -7.11 -2.31
CA LEU A 113 -12.02 -8.30 -1.58
C LEU A 113 -13.16 -7.98 -0.61
N MET A 114 -13.11 -6.81 0.04
CA MET A 114 -14.19 -6.32 0.89
C MET A 114 -15.47 -6.03 0.10
N GLY A 115 -15.33 -5.42 -1.08
CA GLY A 115 -16.45 -5.13 -1.98
C GLY A 115 -17.16 -6.40 -2.43
N GLN A 116 -16.40 -7.42 -2.83
CA GLN A 116 -16.91 -8.74 -3.24
C GLN A 116 -17.66 -9.44 -2.08
N ARG A 117 -17.15 -9.33 -0.85
CA ARG A 117 -17.81 -9.88 0.35
C ARG A 117 -19.21 -9.29 0.58
N GLY A 118 -19.43 -8.04 0.17
CA GLY A 118 -20.71 -7.35 0.33
C GLY A 118 -21.81 -7.76 -0.64
N GLU A 119 -21.47 -8.38 -1.78
CA GLU A 119 -22.47 -8.92 -2.72
C GLU A 119 -23.02 -10.29 -2.29
N VAL A 120 -22.23 -11.07 -1.54
CA VAL A 120 -22.59 -12.44 -1.14
C VAL A 120 -23.43 -12.49 0.15
N LEU A 121 -23.43 -11.44 1.00
CA LEU A 121 -24.10 -11.46 2.31
C LEU A 121 -24.76 -10.11 2.70
N ARG A 122 -26.11 -10.06 2.68
CA ARG A 122 -26.95 -9.17 3.53
C ARG A 122 -27.83 -10.09 4.40
N PRO A 123 -28.12 -9.85 5.71
CA PRO A 123 -28.29 -8.57 6.41
C PRO A 123 -27.58 -8.43 7.79
N LYS A 124 -26.77 -9.40 8.25
CA LYS A 124 -26.10 -9.37 9.58
C LYS A 124 -24.90 -8.40 9.69
N ASP A 125 -24.44 -7.84 8.57
CA ASP A 125 -23.15 -7.17 8.44
C ASP A 125 -23.13 -5.66 8.67
N LYS A 126 -24.25 -5.00 8.93
CA LYS A 126 -24.25 -3.52 9.12
C LYS A 126 -23.35 -3.10 10.28
N THR A 127 -23.35 -3.86 11.38
CA THR A 127 -22.50 -3.59 12.55
C THR A 127 -21.02 -3.89 12.29
N GLN A 128 -20.70 -4.99 11.59
CA GLN A 128 -19.32 -5.30 11.19
C GLN A 128 -18.79 -4.30 10.18
N ARG A 129 -19.62 -3.85 9.23
CA ARG A 129 -19.28 -2.80 8.25
C ARG A 129 -19.04 -1.45 8.91
N ILE A 130 -19.83 -1.08 9.92
CA ILE A 130 -19.56 0.11 10.73
C ILE A 130 -18.25 -0.04 11.50
N ALA A 131 -17.95 -1.22 12.03
CA ALA A 131 -16.70 -1.47 12.74
C ALA A 131 -15.47 -1.38 11.82
N SER A 132 -15.53 -1.92 10.60
CA SER A 132 -14.45 -1.82 9.62
C SER A 132 -14.24 -0.38 9.11
N ILE A 133 -15.32 0.35 8.81
CA ILE A 133 -15.26 1.77 8.45
C ILE A 133 -14.63 2.59 9.58
N ARG A 134 -14.98 2.31 10.84
CA ARG A 134 -14.35 2.97 12.00
C ARG A 134 -12.86 2.68 12.09
N ARG A 135 -12.42 1.44 11.84
CA ARG A 135 -11.00 1.08 11.83
C ARG A 135 -10.25 1.75 10.68
N ASN A 136 -10.82 1.79 9.48
CA ASN A 136 -10.21 2.48 8.34
C ASN A 136 -10.12 3.98 8.57
N LYS A 137 -11.18 4.61 9.10
CA LYS A 137 -11.15 6.03 9.51
C LYS A 137 -10.05 6.30 10.52
N GLU A 138 -9.89 5.42 11.51
CA GLU A 138 -8.86 5.55 12.53
C GLU A 138 -7.45 5.37 11.96
N SER A 139 -7.25 4.40 11.06
CA SER A 139 -5.99 4.20 10.33
C SER A 139 -5.62 5.42 9.48
N ILE A 140 -6.57 5.95 8.69
CA ILE A 140 -6.39 7.17 7.90
C ILE A 140 -6.06 8.36 8.80
N ARG A 141 -6.73 8.49 9.96
CA ARG A 141 -6.48 9.57 10.91
C ARG A 141 -5.06 9.49 11.49
N ARG A 142 -4.58 8.29 11.83
CA ARG A 142 -3.19 8.10 12.29
C ARG A 142 -2.19 8.38 11.20
N ASN A 143 -2.42 7.91 9.98
CA ASN A 143 -1.55 8.18 8.84
C ASN A 143 -1.49 9.67 8.50
N LEU A 144 -2.64 10.36 8.57
CA LEU A 144 -2.70 11.81 8.39
C LEU A 144 -2.01 12.54 9.53
N HIS A 145 -2.12 12.06 10.77
CA HIS A 145 -1.38 12.64 11.91
C HIS A 145 0.13 12.43 11.76
N SER A 146 0.59 11.24 11.36
CA SER A 146 2.00 10.97 11.10
C SER A 146 2.55 11.72 9.88
N ALA A 147 1.69 11.98 8.88
CA ALA A 147 2.03 12.78 7.72
C ALA A 147 1.79 14.29 7.92
N SER A 148 1.18 14.70 9.05
CA SER A 148 0.86 16.10 9.30
C SER A 148 2.09 16.87 9.73
N LEU A 149 2.29 17.99 9.04
CA LEU A 149 3.31 19.00 9.30
C LEU A 149 3.19 19.60 10.73
N ASP A 150 2.06 19.41 11.40
CA ASP A 150 1.83 19.87 12.77
C ASP A 150 2.66 19.10 13.81
N SER A 151 2.83 17.78 13.65
CA SER A 151 3.70 17.00 14.56
C SER A 151 5.17 17.40 14.36
N ALA A 152 5.59 17.60 13.11
CA ALA A 152 6.92 18.12 12.79
C ALA A 152 7.14 19.57 13.33
N LYS A 153 6.10 20.42 13.32
CA LYS A 153 6.17 21.77 13.93
C LYS A 153 6.31 21.73 15.44
N ILE A 154 5.56 20.86 16.13
CA ILE A 154 5.66 20.69 17.58
C ILE A 154 7.04 20.14 17.95
N GLU A 155 7.55 19.16 17.22
CA GLU A 155 8.92 18.65 17.40
C GLU A 155 9.97 19.74 17.14
N MET A 156 9.83 20.54 16.09
CA MET A 156 10.71 21.69 15.85
C MET A 156 10.67 22.71 16.99
N GLN A 157 9.49 23.00 17.57
CA GLN A 157 9.38 23.90 18.71
C GLN A 157 10.05 23.32 19.97
N ILE A 158 9.87 22.03 20.24
CA ILE A 158 10.53 21.35 21.36
C ILE A 158 12.05 21.34 21.17
N VAL A 159 12.51 21.05 19.96
CA VAL A 159 13.94 21.07 19.61
C VAL A 159 14.51 22.48 19.70
N SER A 160 13.78 23.51 19.26
CA SER A 160 14.19 24.92 19.38
C SER A 160 14.31 25.34 20.85
N HIS A 161 13.34 24.99 21.69
CA HIS A 161 13.39 25.28 23.12
C HIS A 161 14.56 24.56 23.81
N ARG A 162 14.86 23.31 23.41
CA ARG A 162 16.03 22.57 23.92
C ARG A 162 17.34 23.20 23.46
N LEU A 163 17.41 23.68 22.22
CA LEU A 163 18.55 24.43 21.70
C LEU A 163 18.77 25.73 22.47
N GLU A 164 17.75 26.57 22.65
CA GLU A 164 17.86 27.81 23.44
C GLU A 164 18.29 27.54 24.89
N SER A 165 17.79 26.46 25.50
CA SER A 165 18.18 26.06 26.85
C SER A 165 19.63 25.56 26.92
N ALA A 166 20.07 24.83 25.90
CA ALA A 166 21.45 24.36 25.77
C ALA A 166 22.41 25.51 25.47
N GLU A 167 22.03 26.48 24.62
CA GLU A 167 22.80 27.70 24.34
C GLU A 167 22.98 28.55 25.61
N LYS A 168 21.91 28.72 26.41
CA LYS A 168 22.01 29.38 27.73
C LYS A 168 22.91 28.62 28.71
N GLY A 169 22.89 27.28 28.68
CA GLY A 169 23.77 26.45 29.50
C GLY A 169 25.23 26.44 29.04
N LEU A 170 25.48 26.68 27.75
CA LEU A 170 26.82 26.73 27.14
C LEU A 170 27.46 28.13 27.17
N ASN A 171 26.70 29.18 27.53
CA ASN A 171 27.18 30.55 27.74
C ASN A 171 27.14 30.97 29.22
N PRO A 172 28.00 30.42 30.10
CA PRO A 172 28.03 30.80 31.51
C PRO A 172 28.67 32.18 31.79
N HIS A 173 29.13 32.92 30.77
CA HIS A 173 29.82 34.21 30.93
C HIS A 173 29.15 35.36 30.17
N VAL A 174 27.94 35.75 30.58
CA VAL A 174 27.48 37.15 30.50
C VAL A 174 26.57 37.47 31.69
N LEU A 175 27.04 37.28 32.93
CA LEU A 175 26.48 37.95 34.12
C LEU A 175 27.56 38.05 35.21
N THR A 176 28.61 38.81 34.93
CA THR A 176 29.37 39.52 35.98
C THR A 176 29.73 40.88 35.40
N ASN A 177 28.96 41.91 35.77
CA ASN A 177 29.47 43.21 36.24
C ASN A 177 28.28 44.14 36.53
N ASP A 178 28.49 44.99 37.53
CA ASP A 178 27.59 45.96 38.18
C ASP A 178 26.71 45.36 39.30
N GLU A 179 26.84 45.72 40.58
CA GLU A 179 27.36 46.95 41.17
C GLU A 179 28.13 46.65 42.48
N SER A 180 29.32 47.24 42.59
CA SER A 180 29.91 47.60 43.88
C SER A 180 29.35 48.96 44.26
N GLU A 181 28.64 49.05 45.38
CA GLU A 181 28.72 50.11 46.41
C GLU A 181 27.83 49.76 47.61
#